data_AF-A0A7C3ASU5-F1
#
_entry.id   AF-A0A7C3ASU5-F1
#
_cell.length_a   1.000
_cell.length_b   1.000
_cell.length_c   1.000
_cell.angle_alpha   90.00
_cell.angle_beta   90.00
_cell.angle_gamma   90.00
#
_symmetry.space_group_name_H-M   'P 1'
#
loop_
_entity.id
_entity.type
_entity.pdbx_description
1 polymer ?
#
loop_
_entity_poly.entity_id
_entity_poly.type
_entity_poly.pdbx_seq_one_letter_code
_entity_poly.pdbx_strand_id
1 'polypeptide(L)'
;TTANQAPGYEYGQYVSEEEQAQYLVRAFEIAKTEWPWMGVMAVWNLNFSVVVPPADEKYPWSVLYGDWSPRPAYRALQAMPK
;
A
#
# COMPACT_ATOMS: atom_id res chain seq x y z
N THR A 1 0.64 9.87 -3.60
CA THR A 1 0.16 9.33 -4.89
C THR A 1 0.72 7.95 -5.12
N THR A 2 -0.04 7.11 -5.80
CA THR A 2 0.30 5.78 -6.33
C THR A 2 0.94 5.85 -7.72
N ALA A 3 0.75 6.94 -8.47
CA ALA A 3 1.42 7.16 -9.73
C ALA A 3 2.95 7.14 -9.53
N ASN A 4 3.61 6.25 -10.26
CA ASN A 4 5.05 6.05 -10.17
C ASN A 4 5.76 6.84 -11.28
N GLN A 5 6.79 7.57 -10.92
CA GLN A 5 7.56 8.41 -11.85
C GLN A 5 8.77 7.66 -12.43
N ALA A 6 9.11 6.49 -11.89
CA ALA A 6 10.23 5.69 -12.37
C ALA A 6 9.88 5.02 -13.72
N PRO A 7 10.81 5.03 -14.70
CA PRO A 7 10.61 4.35 -15.98
C PRO A 7 10.27 2.85 -15.80
N GLY A 8 9.23 2.38 -16.49
CA GLY A 8 8.75 1.00 -16.41
C GLY A 8 7.73 0.73 -15.28
N TYR A 9 7.42 1.72 -14.46
CA TYR A 9 6.42 1.63 -13.39
C TYR A 9 5.17 2.48 -13.65
N GLU A 10 4.98 2.95 -14.88
CA GLU A 10 3.89 3.83 -15.28
C GLU A 10 2.52 3.23 -14.95
N TYR A 11 2.42 1.90 -14.87
CA TYR A 11 1.20 1.19 -14.47
C TYR A 11 0.67 1.59 -13.09
N GLY A 12 1.52 2.10 -12.18
CA GLY A 12 1.10 2.58 -10.87
C GLY A 12 0.08 3.72 -10.93
N GLN A 13 -0.01 4.43 -12.07
CA GLN A 13 -1.00 5.49 -12.28
C GLN A 13 -2.44 4.96 -12.43
N TYR A 14 -2.62 3.67 -12.72
CA TYR A 14 -3.95 3.07 -12.95
C TYR A 14 -4.64 2.60 -11.67
N VAL A 15 -3.99 2.76 -10.52
CA VAL A 15 -4.56 2.45 -9.22
C VAL A 15 -4.53 3.74 -8.42
N SER A 16 -5.68 4.22 -7.94
CA SER A 16 -5.76 5.36 -7.03
C SER A 16 -5.30 4.98 -5.61
N GLU A 17 -5.05 5.97 -4.75
CA GLU A 17 -4.71 5.70 -3.35
C GLU A 17 -5.84 5.00 -2.58
N GLU A 18 -7.09 5.25 -2.98
CA GLU A 18 -8.27 4.61 -2.40
C GLU A 18 -8.39 3.15 -2.86
N GLU A 19 -8.15 2.86 -4.14
CA GLU A 19 -8.10 1.48 -4.65
C GLU A 19 -6.95 0.69 -4.02
N GLN A 20 -5.76 1.30 -3.85
CA GLN A 20 -4.67 0.67 -3.10
C GLN A 20 -5.11 0.27 -1.69
N ALA A 21 -5.83 1.15 -0.99
CA ALA A 21 -6.36 0.88 0.35
C ALA A 21 -7.36 -0.29 0.34
N GLN A 22 -8.32 -0.27 -0.59
CA GLN A 22 -9.33 -1.31 -0.73
C GLN A 22 -8.72 -2.66 -1.07
N TYR A 23 -7.77 -2.71 -2.01
CA TYR A 23 -7.12 -3.95 -2.43
C TYR A 23 -6.28 -4.55 -1.31
N LEU A 24 -5.59 -3.72 -0.53
CA LEU A 24 -4.83 -4.20 0.64
C LEU A 24 -5.76 -4.83 1.68
N VAL A 25 -6.85 -4.17 2.07
CA VAL A 25 -7.82 -4.76 3.02
C VAL A 25 -8.43 -6.05 2.45
N ARG A 26 -8.85 -6.02 1.19
CA ARG A 26 -9.45 -7.20 0.53
C ARG A 26 -8.49 -8.40 0.50
N ALA A 27 -7.18 -8.19 0.36
CA ALA A 27 -6.21 -9.27 0.40
C ALA A 27 -6.19 -9.99 1.76
N PHE A 28 -6.28 -9.25 2.88
CA PHE A 28 -6.39 -9.86 4.22
C PHE A 28 -7.73 -10.57 4.41
N GLU A 29 -8.82 -9.99 3.89
CA GLU A 29 -10.14 -10.64 3.94
C GLU A 29 -10.11 -11.99 3.22
N ILE A 30 -9.61 -12.03 1.97
CA ILE A 30 -9.48 -13.27 1.18
C ILE A 30 -8.67 -14.30 1.96
N ALA A 31 -7.50 -13.92 2.47
CA ALA A 31 -6.68 -14.85 3.24
C ALA A 31 -7.41 -15.39 4.47
N LYS A 32 -8.13 -14.54 5.19
CA LYS A 32 -8.88 -14.91 6.39
C LYS A 32 -10.07 -15.83 6.09
N THR A 33 -10.76 -15.62 4.96
CA THR A 33 -11.98 -16.37 4.64
C THR A 33 -11.76 -17.58 3.75
N GLU A 34 -10.73 -17.56 2.90
CA GLU A 34 -10.54 -18.55 1.84
C GLU A 34 -9.30 -19.43 2.06
N TRP A 35 -8.31 -19.00 2.87
CA TRP A 35 -7.03 -19.70 3.01
C TRP A 35 -6.80 -20.20 4.44
N PRO A 36 -7.33 -21.40 4.81
CA PRO A 36 -7.22 -21.92 6.17
C PRO A 36 -5.79 -22.23 6.63
N TRP A 37 -4.83 -22.28 5.70
CA TRP A 37 -3.41 -22.47 5.98
C TRP A 37 -2.64 -21.17 6.20
N MET A 38 -3.25 -20.00 5.94
CA MET A 38 -2.55 -18.72 6.07
C MET A 38 -2.41 -18.31 7.55
N GLY A 39 -1.17 -18.03 7.97
CA GLY A 39 -0.85 -17.60 9.33
C GLY A 39 -0.68 -16.09 9.42
N VAL A 40 0.56 -15.62 9.33
CA VAL A 40 0.90 -14.20 9.46
C VAL A 40 1.06 -13.56 8.09
N MET A 41 0.44 -12.38 7.91
CA MET A 41 0.62 -11.53 6.75
C MET A 41 1.19 -10.17 7.17
N ALA A 42 2.09 -9.63 6.35
CA ALA A 42 2.68 -8.31 6.54
C ALA A 42 2.55 -7.49 5.25
N VAL A 43 2.12 -6.23 5.38
CA VAL A 43 2.13 -5.28 4.26
C VAL A 43 3.50 -4.63 4.15
N TRP A 44 4.03 -4.62 2.93
CA TRP A 44 5.24 -3.89 2.58
C TRP A 44 4.89 -2.81 1.54
N ASN A 45 5.14 -1.51 1.75
CA ASN A 45 6.03 -0.94 2.76
C ASN A 45 5.39 0.20 3.58
N LEU A 46 5.91 0.40 4.80
CA LEU A 46 5.47 1.45 5.71
C LEU A 46 5.81 2.86 5.23
N ASN A 47 7.08 3.15 4.94
CA ASN A 47 7.62 4.51 4.94
C ASN A 47 8.56 4.85 3.76
N PHE A 48 8.54 4.11 2.64
CA PHE A 48 9.42 4.44 1.51
C PHE A 48 9.34 5.90 1.06
N SER A 49 8.16 6.52 1.09
CA SER A 49 8.05 7.93 0.70
C SER A 49 8.76 8.92 1.63
N VAL A 50 9.20 8.47 2.81
CA VAL A 50 10.01 9.25 3.75
C VAL A 50 11.51 9.12 3.45
N VAL A 51 11.95 7.96 2.94
CA VAL A 51 13.38 7.60 2.85
C VAL A 51 13.94 7.67 1.43
N VAL A 52 13.09 7.77 0.41
CA VAL A 52 13.48 7.94 -0.99
C VAL A 52 12.76 9.13 -1.63
N PRO A 53 13.33 9.78 -2.66
CA PRO A 53 12.65 10.86 -3.38
C PRO A 53 11.45 10.36 -4.19
N PRO A 54 10.48 11.23 -4.57
CA PRO A 54 9.33 10.87 -5.40
C PRO A 54 9.62 10.18 -6.73
N ALA A 55 10.82 10.39 -7.29
CA ALA A 55 11.28 9.78 -8.53
C ALA A 55 11.77 8.33 -8.38
N ASP A 56 12.02 7.86 -7.15
CA ASP A 56 12.41 6.47 -6.90
C ASP A 56 11.20 5.54 -7.06
N GLU A 57 11.39 4.42 -7.74
CA GLU A 57 10.36 3.40 -7.98
C GLU A 57 9.68 2.88 -6.70
N LYS A 58 10.36 2.97 -5.55
CA LYS A 58 9.88 2.50 -4.25
C LYS A 58 8.88 3.47 -3.61
N TYR A 59 8.93 4.74 -3.98
CA TYR A 59 8.18 5.82 -3.32
C TYR A 59 6.67 5.57 -3.21
N PRO A 60 5.97 5.09 -4.27
CA PRO A 60 4.51 4.96 -4.22
C PRO A 60 4.01 3.76 -3.39
N TRP A 61 4.86 2.80 -3.05
CA TRP A 61 4.51 1.60 -2.27
C TRP A 61 4.39 1.86 -0.76
N SER A 62 4.71 3.08 -0.32
CA SER A 62 4.59 3.53 1.06
C SER A 62 3.13 3.73 1.46
N VAL A 63 2.71 3.20 2.60
CA VAL A 63 1.39 3.51 3.19
C VAL A 63 1.37 4.84 3.96
N LEU A 64 2.53 5.45 4.21
CA LEU A 64 2.66 6.83 4.69
C LEU A 64 3.00 7.79 3.54
N TYR A 65 2.71 9.08 3.70
CA TYR A 65 3.29 10.15 2.88
C TYR A 65 4.68 10.53 3.40
N GLY A 66 5.44 11.32 2.62
CA GLY A 66 6.82 11.70 2.96
C GLY A 66 6.96 12.60 4.17
N ASP A 67 5.87 13.23 4.61
CA ASP A 67 5.77 14.04 5.82
C ASP A 67 5.26 13.25 7.03
N TRP A 68 5.25 11.91 6.95
CA TRP A 68 4.70 10.98 7.94
C TRP A 68 3.18 10.98 8.09
N SER A 69 2.45 11.81 7.35
CA SER A 69 1.00 11.76 7.39
C SER A 69 0.48 10.45 6.78
N PRO A 70 -0.66 9.91 7.28
CA PRO A 70 -1.16 8.62 6.82
C PRO A 70 -1.84 8.72 5.45
N ARG A 71 -1.50 7.81 4.53
CA ARG A 71 -2.28 7.61 3.28
C ARG A 71 -3.58 6.86 3.56
N PRO A 72 -4.55 6.86 2.62
CA PRO A 72 -5.74 6.01 2.73
C PRO A 72 -5.43 4.56 3.10
N ALA A 73 -4.40 3.96 2.49
CA ALA A 73 -3.97 2.59 2.78
C ALA A 73 -3.59 2.36 4.26
N TYR A 74 -2.86 3.28 4.89
CA TYR A 74 -2.52 3.16 6.31
C TYR A 74 -3.77 3.20 7.19
N ARG A 75 -4.67 4.15 6.92
CA ARG A 75 -5.91 4.29 7.69
C ARG A 75 -6.80 3.06 7.55
N ALA A 76 -6.93 2.53 6.33
CA ALA A 76 -7.73 1.34 6.06
C ALA A 76 -7.16 0.10 6.78
N LEU A 77 -5.85 -0.14 6.69
CA LEU A 77 -5.17 -1.23 7.40
C LEU A 77 -5.26 -1.09 8.92
N GLN A 78 -5.24 0.14 9.44
CA GLN A 78 -5.42 0.40 10.87
C GLN A 78 -6.84 0.08 11.33
N ALA A 79 -7.85 0.39 10.50
CA ALA A 79 -9.26 0.25 10.83
C ALA A 79 -9.84 -1.16 10.56
N MET A 80 -9.18 -1.99 9.75
CA MET A 80 -9.72 -3.30 9.38
C MET A 80 -9.82 -4.25 10.59
N PRO A 81 -10.85 -5.13 10.64
CA PRO A 81 -10.92 -6.20 11.63
C PRO A 81 -9.73 -7.16 11.49
N LYS A 82 -9.12 -7.55 12.62
CA LYS A 82 -7.97 -8.47 12.66
C LYS A 82 -8.44 -9.89 12.97
#